data_AF-A8WIH3-F1
#
_entry.id   AF-A8WIH3-F1
#
_cell.length_a   1.000
_cell.length_b   1.000
_cell.length_c   1.000
_cell.angle_alpha   90.00
_cell.angle_beta   90.00
_cell.angle_gamma   90.00
#
_symmetry.space_group_name_H-M   'P 1'
#
loop_
_entity.id
_entity.type
_entity.pdbx_description
1 polymer ?
#
loop_
_entity_poly.entity_id
_entity_poly.type
_entity_poly.pdbx_seq_one_letter_code
_entity_poly.pdbx_strand_id
1 'polypeptide(L)' 'MLLMKRLLLAAVLFLLSEISFAKEKLNYTITSDSQVQNGKGNFEAISNVVIKSINNNF' A
#
# COMPACT_ATOMS: atom_id res chain seq x y z
N MET A 1 4.43 -24.90 27.90
CA MET A 1 4.91 -25.11 26.50
C MET A 1 3.93 -24.64 25.42
N LEU A 2 2.62 -24.78 25.59
CA LEU A 2 1.62 -24.38 24.56
C LEU A 2 1.51 -22.85 24.35
N LEU A 3 1.69 -22.05 25.41
CA LEU A 3 1.58 -20.59 25.38
C LEU A 3 2.66 -19.92 24.51
N MET A 4 3.93 -20.31 24.69
CA MET A 4 5.06 -19.78 23.91
C MET A 4 4.93 -20.06 22.41
N LYS A 5 4.39 -21.23 22.04
CA LYS A 5 4.13 -21.58 20.64
C LYS A 5 3.05 -20.69 20.01
N ARG A 6 2.01 -20.32 20.77
CA ARG A 6 0.96 -19.40 20.31
C ARG A 6 1.45 -17.97 20.15
N LEU A 7 2.32 -17.50 21.05
CA LEU A 7 2.93 -16.18 20.95
C LEU A 7 3.82 -16.05 19.70
N LEU A 8 4.63 -17.07 19.43
CA LEU A 8 5.47 -17.14 18.23
C LEU A 8 4.61 -17.15 16.96
N LEU A 9 3.54 -17.94 16.94
CA LEU A 9 2.61 -17.99 15.81
C LEU A 9 1.94 -16.63 15.56
N ALA A 10 1.51 -15.93 16.62
CA ALA A 10 0.91 -14.60 16.49
C ALA A 10 1.91 -13.59 15.91
N ALA A 11 3.17 -13.61 16.34
CA ALA A 11 4.22 -12.74 15.79
C ALA A 11 4.50 -13.03 14.30
N VAL A 12 4.53 -14.31 13.92
CA VAL A 12 4.70 -14.72 12.51
C VAL A 12 3.52 -14.27 11.66
N LEU A 13 2.28 -14.45 12.14
CA LEU A 13 1.08 -14.02 11.43
C LEU A 13 1.04 -12.48 11.28
N PHE A 14 1.45 -11.74 12.30
CA PHE A 14 1.56 -10.29 12.25
C PHE A 14 2.55 -9.84 11.16
N LEU A 15 3.77 -10.40 11.16
CA LEU A 15 4.78 -10.12 10.13
C LEU A 15 4.28 -10.47 8.72
N LEU A 16 3.62 -11.62 8.55
CA LEU A 16 3.05 -12.02 7.26
C LEU A 16 1.95 -11.06 6.78
N SER A 17 1.13 -10.54 7.70
CA SER A 17 0.10 -9.56 7.37
C SER A 17 0.71 -8.23 6.90
N GLU A 18 1.73 -7.72 7.60
CA GLU A 18 2.44 -6.50 7.18
C GLU A 18 3.14 -6.69 5.82
N ILE A 19 3.77 -7.84 5.57
CA ILE A 19 4.39 -8.16 4.27
C ILE A 19 3.31 -8.22 3.17
N SER A 20 2.14 -8.79 3.45
CA SER A 20 1.03 -8.83 2.50
C SER A 20 0.52 -7.43 2.18
N PHE A 21 0.27 -6.59 3.19
CA PHE A 21 -0.14 -5.19 3.00
C PHE A 21 0.95 -4.35 2.32
N ALA A 22 2.22 -4.59 2.61
CA ALA A 22 3.36 -3.90 1.98
C ALA A 22 3.64 -4.40 0.55
N LYS A 23 3.25 -5.63 0.20
CA LYS A 23 3.26 -6.12 -1.19
C LYS A 23 2.05 -5.60 -1.97
N GLU A 24 0.95 -5.40 -1.26
CA GLU A 24 -0.23 -4.66 -1.70
C GLU A 24 -0.04 -3.14 -1.60
N LYS A 25 1.22 -2.67 -1.43
CA LYS A 25 1.63 -1.27 -1.58
C LYS A 25 1.45 -0.86 -3.03
N LEU A 26 0.17 -0.66 -3.37
CA LEU A 26 -0.35 0.40 -4.20
C LEU A 26 0.44 0.57 -5.49
N ASN A 27 0.48 -0.52 -6.26
CA ASN A 27 0.82 -0.48 -7.66
C ASN A 27 -0.34 0.21 -8.40
N TYR A 28 -0.44 1.53 -8.24
CA TYR A 28 -1.33 2.35 -9.03
C TYR A 28 -0.54 3.37 -9.83
N THR A 29 -1.10 3.71 -10.98
CA THR A 29 -0.66 4.88 -11.76
C THR A 29 -1.71 5.96 -11.58
N ILE A 30 -1.27 7.17 -11.22
CA ILE A 30 -2.12 8.35 -11.18
C ILE A 30 -1.76 9.24 -12.36
N THR A 31 -2.75 9.58 -13.19
CA THR A 31 -2.62 10.52 -14.29
C THR A 31 -3.60 11.68 -14.12
N SER A 32 -3.22 12.87 -14.53
CA SER A 32 -4.04 14.09 -14.48
C SER A 32 -3.51 15.11 -15.47
N ASP A 33 -4.26 16.17 -15.73
CA ASP A 33 -3.80 17.24 -16.64
C ASP A 33 -2.63 18.02 -16.03
N SER A 34 -2.63 18.18 -14.70
CA SER A 34 -1.56 18.82 -13.96
C SER A 34 -1.23 18.08 -12.67
N GLN A 35 0.05 18.10 -12.29
CA GLN A 35 0.58 17.43 -11.10
C GLN A 35 1.57 18.37 -10.40
N VAL A 36 1.41 18.53 -9.10
CA VAL A 36 2.32 19.30 -8.25
C VAL A 36 2.86 18.39 -7.15
N GLN A 37 4.18 18.24 -7.11
CA GLN A 37 4.86 17.52 -6.04
C GLN A 37 5.43 18.54 -5.06
N ASN A 38 4.84 18.60 -3.87
CA ASN A 38 5.33 19.47 -2.80
C ASN A 38 6.49 18.79 -2.08
N GLY A 39 7.58 19.51 -1.83
CA GLY A 39 8.81 18.99 -1.19
C GLY A 39 8.66 18.42 0.23
N LYS A 40 7.44 18.40 0.77
CA LYS A 40 7.06 17.75 2.04
C LYS A 40 6.54 16.32 1.85
N GLY A 41 6.63 15.77 0.64
CA GLY A 41 6.11 14.44 0.30
C GLY A 41 4.62 14.41 -0.03
N ASN A 42 3.99 15.58 -0.21
CA ASN A 42 2.61 15.67 -0.66
C ASN A 42 2.56 15.68 -2.20
N PHE A 43 1.58 14.99 -2.76
CA PHE A 43 1.32 14.96 -4.20
C PHE A 43 -0.10 15.47 -4.47
N GLU A 44 -0.21 16.46 -5.34
CA GLU A 44 -1.47 17.04 -5.78
C GLU A 44 -1.68 16.74 -7.26
N ALA A 45 -2.82 16.13 -7.60
CA ALA A 45 -3.25 15.88 -8.97
C ALA A 45 -4.46 16.77 -9.28
N ILE A 46 -4.38 17.56 -10.34
CA ILE A 46 -5.35 18.60 -10.67
C ILE A 46 -5.93 18.32 -12.05
N SER A 47 -7.27 18.28 -12.12
CA SER A 47 -8.07 18.04 -13.33
C SER A 47 -7.88 16.67 -13.97
N ASN A 48 -8.99 16.06 -14.40
CA ASN A 48 -9.04 14.75 -15.08
C ASN A 48 -8.19 13.66 -14.40
N VAL A 49 -8.34 13.54 -13.09
CA VAL A 49 -7.57 12.56 -12.30
C VAL A 49 -8.09 11.15 -12.59
N VAL A 50 -7.20 10.28 -13.06
CA VAL A 50 -7.46 8.86 -13.29
C VAL A 50 -6.48 8.05 -12.46
N ILE A 51 -7.01 7.12 -11.67
CA ILE A 51 -6.24 6.19 -10.85
C ILE A 51 -6.45 4.80 -11.44
N LYS A 52 -5.37 4.15 -11.87
CA LYS A 52 -5.41 2.78 -12.42
C LYS A 52 -4.62 1.84 -11.53
N SER A 53 -5.24 0.74 -11.12
CA SER A 53 -4.52 -0.39 -10.54
C SER A 53 -3.72 -1.10 -11.62
N ILE A 54 -2.44 -1.36 -11.37
CA ILE A 54 -1.55 -2.11 -12.29
C ILE A 54 -2.00 -3.58 -12.41
N ASN A 55 -2.72 -4.10 -11.41
CA ASN A 55 -3.14 -5.49 -11.38
C ASN A 55 -4.60 -5.72 -11.79
N ASN A 56 -5.30 -4.73 -12.38
CA ASN A 56 -6.68 -4.85 -12.87
C ASN A 56 -7.70 -5.41 -11.86
N ASN A 57 -7.40 -5.35 -10.56
CA ASN A 57 -8.25 -5.85 -9.49
C ASN A 57 -9.33 -4.84 -9.05
N PHE A 58 -9.68 -3.87 -9.90
CA PHE A 58 -10.71 -2.86 -9.65
C PHE A 58 -11.51 -2.59 -10.92
#